data_AF-A0A847CN79-F1
#
_entry.id   AF-A0A847CN79-F1
#
_cell.length_a   1.000
_cell.length_b   1.000
_cell.length_c   1.000
_cell.angle_alpha   90.00
_cell.angle_beta   90.00
_cell.angle_gamma   90.00
#
_symmetry.space_group_name_H-M   'P 1'
#
loop_
_entity.id
_entity.type
_entity.pdbx_description
1 polymer ?
#
loop_
_entity_poly.entity_id
_entity_poly.type
_entity_poly.pdbx_seq_one_letter_code
_entity_poly.pdbx_strand_id
1 'polypeptide(L)'
;VGPGHLETGFLRGVGDGKVELLLAHPTGYAEIWYGEIDGPRLTLATDLVARSVTAPEYTAGQRMYGLVDGTLMYAIDSAAGGHPMQSHLWGKLNRV
;
A
#
# COMPACT_ATOMS: atom_id res chain seq x y z
N VAL A 1 9.76 10.63 20.27
CA VAL A 1 9.29 10.14 18.95
C VAL A 1 8.07 9.28 19.23
N GLY A 2 6.90 9.67 18.72
CA GLY A 2 5.67 8.91 18.90
C GLY A 2 5.56 7.75 17.91
N PRO A 3 4.49 6.94 17.96
CA PRO A 3 4.19 5.97 16.92
C PRO A 3 4.11 6.67 15.55
N GLY A 4 4.64 6.02 14.53
CA GLY A 4 4.60 6.49 13.14
C GLY A 4 3.26 6.19 12.47
N HIS A 5 3.28 6.09 11.13
CA HIS A 5 2.13 5.66 10.34
C HIS A 5 1.66 4.26 10.76
N LEU A 6 0.34 4.04 10.68
CA LEU A 6 -0.31 2.78 10.96
C LEU A 6 -1.37 2.54 9.88
N GLU A 7 -1.53 1.28 9.50
CA GLU A 7 -2.57 0.79 8.61
C GLU A 7 -2.98 -0.61 9.05
N THR A 8 -4.21 -1.00 8.76
CA THR A 8 -4.70 -2.35 9.03
C THR A 8 -5.79 -2.73 8.05
N GLY A 9 -5.93 -4.03 7.79
CA GLY A 9 -6.99 -4.54 6.95
C GLY A 9 -6.73 -5.95 6.44
N PHE A 10 -7.14 -6.23 5.19
CA PHE A 10 -7.20 -7.59 4.65
C PHE A 10 -6.63 -7.66 3.23
N LEU A 11 -5.67 -8.56 3.03
CA LEU A 11 -5.22 -9.00 1.71
C LEU A 11 -5.98 -10.26 1.32
N ARG A 12 -6.60 -10.26 0.13
CA ARG A 12 -7.46 -11.34 -0.36
C ARG A 12 -7.02 -11.78 -1.75
N GLY A 13 -6.90 -13.08 -1.96
CA GLY A 13 -6.73 -13.65 -3.29
C GLY A 13 -8.07 -13.78 -4.01
N VAL A 14 -8.14 -13.32 -5.25
CA VAL A 14 -9.38 -13.37 -6.06
C VAL A 14 -9.32 -14.40 -7.19
N GLY A 15 -8.23 -15.16 -7.29
CA GLY A 15 -7.98 -16.15 -8.34
C GLY A 15 -7.03 -15.63 -9.42
N ASP A 16 -6.44 -16.54 -10.20
CA ASP A 16 -5.57 -16.22 -11.35
C ASP A 16 -4.42 -15.24 -11.04
N GLY A 17 -3.82 -15.36 -9.85
CA GLY A 17 -2.74 -14.49 -9.40
C GLY A 17 -3.18 -13.06 -9.03
N LYS A 18 -4.46 -12.73 -9.12
CA LYS A 18 -4.99 -11.42 -8.75
C LYS A 18 -5.28 -11.33 -7.26
N VAL A 19 -5.14 -10.12 -6.72
CA VAL A 19 -5.44 -9.82 -5.33
C VAL A 19 -6.20 -8.51 -5.18
N GLU A 20 -6.91 -8.40 -4.07
CA GLU A 20 -7.43 -7.14 -3.55
C GLU A 20 -6.90 -6.91 -2.13
N LEU A 21 -6.57 -5.66 -1.81
CA LEU A 21 -6.14 -5.25 -0.48
C LEU A 21 -7.05 -4.12 -0.01
N LEU A 22 -7.62 -4.29 1.18
CA LEU A 22 -8.48 -3.30 1.82
C LEU A 22 -7.74 -2.77 3.04
N LEU A 23 -7.60 -1.46 3.15
CA LEU A 23 -6.89 -0.82 4.27
C LEU A 23 -7.70 0.31 4.89
N ALA A 24 -7.55 0.47 6.20
CA ALA A 24 -8.01 1.61 6.96
C ALA A 24 -6.83 2.27 7.69
N HIS A 25 -6.84 3.61 7.72
CA HIS A 25 -5.77 4.41 8.31
C HIS A 25 -6.33 5.34 9.40
N PRO A 26 -5.64 5.46 10.55
CA PRO A 26 -6.08 6.36 11.63
C PRO A 26 -5.97 7.84 11.25
N THR A 27 -5.31 8.17 10.14
CA THR A 27 -5.26 9.51 9.54
C THR A 27 -6.54 9.90 8.81
N GLY A 28 -7.55 9.02 8.78
CA GLY A 28 -8.90 9.35 8.35
C GLY A 28 -9.21 9.01 6.88
N TYR A 29 -8.56 7.99 6.31
CA TYR A 29 -8.90 7.48 4.99
C TYR A 29 -8.89 5.94 4.95
N ALA A 30 -9.61 5.39 3.97
CA ALA A 30 -9.66 3.98 3.65
C ALA A 30 -9.42 3.77 2.16
N GLU A 31 -8.88 2.61 1.81
CA GLU A 31 -8.40 2.32 0.46
C GLU A 31 -8.85 0.94 -0.01
N ILE A 32 -9.12 0.84 -1.30
CA ILE A 32 -9.23 -0.43 -2.02
C ILE A 32 -8.13 -0.45 -3.07
N TRP A 33 -7.35 -1.52 -3.03
CA TRP A 33 -6.23 -1.77 -3.91
C TRP A 33 -6.52 -3.02 -4.76
N TYR A 34 -6.14 -2.98 -6.03
CA TYR A 34 -6.09 -4.17 -6.87
C TYR A 34 -4.67 -4.42 -7.36
N GLY A 35 -4.37 -5.68 -7.62
CA GLY A 35 -3.04 -6.06 -8.05
C GLY A 35 -2.91 -7.50 -8.47
N GLU A 36 -1.67 -7.88 -8.71
CA GLU A 36 -1.29 -9.19 -9.22
C GLU A 36 0.02 -9.68 -8.59
N ILE A 37 0.12 -10.99 -8.50
CA ILE A 37 1.28 -11.74 -8.05
C ILE A 37 2.00 -12.28 -9.27
N ASP A 38 3.29 -11.98 -9.36
CA ASP A 38 4.21 -12.52 -10.36
C ASP A 38 5.42 -13.11 -9.65
N GLY A 39 5.44 -14.43 -9.51
CA GLY A 39 6.44 -15.15 -8.71
C GLY A 39 6.51 -14.61 -7.27
N PRO A 40 7.68 -14.15 -6.78
CA PRO A 40 7.85 -13.60 -5.43
C PRO A 40 7.49 -12.11 -5.32
N ARG A 41 6.91 -11.50 -6.37
CA ARG A 41 6.56 -10.08 -6.42
C ARG A 41 5.04 -9.89 -6.38
N LEU A 42 4.59 -8.93 -5.58
CA LEU A 42 3.22 -8.40 -5.57
C LEU A 42 3.26 -6.93 -5.99
N THR A 43 2.44 -6.57 -6.97
CA THR A 43 2.21 -5.17 -7.35
C THR A 43 0.75 -4.80 -7.11
N LEU A 44 0.51 -3.59 -6.60
CA LEU A 44 -0.82 -3.07 -6.25
C LEU A 44 -0.94 -1.61 -6.66
N ALA A 45 -2.14 -1.20 -7.05
CA ALA A 45 -2.51 0.20 -7.21
C ALA A 45 -3.88 0.45 -6.56
N THR A 46 -4.08 1.65 -6.01
CA THR A 46 -5.38 2.08 -5.49
C THR A 46 -6.37 2.22 -6.64
N ASP A 47 -7.54 1.59 -6.51
CA ASP A 47 -8.71 1.87 -7.34
C ASP A 47 -9.59 2.94 -6.67
N LEU A 48 -9.65 2.90 -5.33
CA LEU A 48 -10.44 3.83 -4.55
C LEU A 48 -9.66 4.30 -3.31
N VAL A 49 -9.73 5.61 -3.08
CA VAL A 49 -9.35 6.25 -1.83
C VAL A 49 -10.55 7.03 -1.32
N ALA A 50 -11.12 6.61 -0.19
CA ALA A 50 -12.18 7.34 0.51
C ALA A 50 -11.60 8.10 1.70
N ARG A 51 -11.68 9.43 1.65
CA ARG A 51 -11.20 10.34 2.70
C ARG A 51 -12.34 10.88 3.54
N SER A 52 -12.12 10.97 4.84
CA SER A 52 -12.92 11.82 5.73
C SER A 52 -12.64 13.30 5.46
N VAL A 53 -13.53 14.17 5.93
CA VAL A 53 -13.46 15.63 5.69
C VAL A 53 -12.16 16.27 6.23
N THR A 54 -11.58 15.69 7.28
CA THR A 54 -10.37 16.23 7.94
C THR A 54 -9.09 15.53 7.52
N ALA A 55 -9.16 14.51 6.66
CA ALA A 55 -7.98 13.77 6.25
C ALA A 55 -7.06 14.63 5.36
N PRO A 56 -5.73 14.50 5.50
CA PRO A 56 -4.79 15.09 4.55
C PRO A 56 -5.07 14.65 3.11
N GLU A 57 -4.59 15.44 2.15
CA GLU A 57 -4.73 15.04 0.75
C GLU A 57 -3.87 13.83 0.42
N TYR A 58 -4.55 12.76 0.03
CA TYR A 58 -4.00 11.54 -0.53
C TYR A 58 -5.01 11.05 -1.57
N THR A 59 -4.56 10.82 -2.80
CA THR A 59 -5.45 10.58 -3.94
C THR A 59 -5.20 9.26 -4.64
N ALA A 60 -3.97 8.75 -4.59
CA ALA A 60 -3.63 7.44 -5.15
C ALA A 60 -2.32 6.92 -4.57
N GLY A 61 -2.12 5.61 -4.67
CA GLY A 61 -0.84 4.97 -4.39
C GLY A 61 -0.55 3.78 -5.28
N GLN A 62 0.73 3.45 -5.35
CA GLN A 62 1.24 2.20 -5.93
C GLN A 62 2.15 1.54 -4.92
N ARG A 63 2.01 0.23 -4.76
CA ARG A 63 2.86 -0.56 -3.86
C ARG A 63 3.49 -1.71 -4.64
N MET A 64 4.76 -1.95 -4.36
CA MET A 64 5.45 -3.15 -4.75
C MET A 64 6.00 -3.84 -3.51
N TYR A 65 5.78 -5.14 -3.43
CA TYR A 65 6.40 -6.03 -2.44
C TYR A 65 7.19 -7.09 -3.20
N GLY A 66 8.41 -7.40 -2.75
CA GLY A 66 9.26 -8.43 -3.33
C GLY A 66 9.93 -9.25 -2.25
N LEU A 67 9.85 -10.57 -2.34
CA LEU A 67 10.59 -11.47 -1.45
C LEU A 67 11.95 -11.82 -2.08
N VAL A 68 13.03 -11.30 -1.50
CA VAL A 68 14.41 -11.50 -1.97
C VAL A 68 15.23 -12.12 -0.86
N ASP A 69 15.78 -13.32 -1.08
CA ASP A 69 16.58 -14.05 -0.09
C ASP A 69 15.93 -14.13 1.31
N GLY A 70 14.60 -14.34 1.34
CA GLY A 70 13.82 -14.42 2.59
C GLY A 70 13.55 -13.07 3.28
N THR A 71 14.01 -11.96 2.71
CA THR A 71 13.75 -10.59 3.15
C THR A 71 12.60 -9.99 2.34
N LEU A 72 11.61 -9.43 3.01
CA LEU A 72 10.52 -8.70 2.34
C LEU A 72 10.97 -7.28 2.05
N MET A 73 11.19 -6.96 0.78
CA MET A 73 11.40 -5.60 0.29
C MET A 73 10.07 -4.98 -0.09
N TYR A 74 9.92 -3.67 0.13
CA TYR A 74 8.75 -2.94 -0.31
C TYR A 74 9.09 -1.52 -0.75
N ALA A 75 8.32 -1.01 -1.70
CA ALA A 75 8.32 0.38 -2.16
C ALA A 75 6.89 0.87 -2.29
N ILE A 76 6.65 2.11 -1.87
CA ILE A 76 5.36 2.78 -1.94
C ILE A 76 5.57 4.13 -2.63
N ASP A 77 4.82 4.32 -3.70
CA ASP A 77 4.66 5.59 -4.37
C ASP A 77 3.28 6.16 -4.03
N SER A 78 3.17 7.48 -3.95
CA SER A 78 1.91 8.15 -3.63
C SER A 78 1.72 9.43 -4.42
N ALA A 79 0.47 9.72 -4.78
CA ALA A 79 0.00 11.05 -5.12
C ALA A 79 -0.70 11.65 -3.89
N ALA A 80 -0.11 12.69 -3.32
CA ALA A 80 -0.55 13.27 -2.05
C ALA A 80 -0.06 14.72 -1.92
N GLY A 81 -0.79 15.54 -1.15
CA GLY A 81 -0.43 16.92 -0.86
C GLY A 81 -0.21 17.80 -2.10
N GLY A 82 -1.00 17.61 -3.16
CA GLY A 82 -0.88 18.34 -4.43
C GLY A 82 0.21 17.82 -5.36
N HIS A 83 0.98 16.81 -4.96
CA HIS A 83 2.03 16.23 -5.78
C HIS A 83 1.52 15.04 -6.61
N PRO A 84 2.01 14.88 -7.86
CA PRO A 84 1.73 13.69 -8.65
C PRO A 84 2.38 12.44 -8.04
N MET A 85 2.04 11.27 -8.58
CA MET A 85 2.60 9.98 -8.17
C MET A 85 4.14 10.04 -8.17
N GLN A 86 4.74 9.82 -7.00
CA GLN A 86 6.19 9.80 -6.82
C GLN A 86 6.56 8.91 -5.64
N SER A 87 7.85 8.57 -5.54
CA SER A 87 8.36 7.77 -4.44
C SER A 87 8.10 8.42 -3.09
N HIS A 88 7.47 7.65 -2.20
CA HIS A 88 7.14 8.11 -0.86
C HIS A 88 8.01 7.43 0.19
N LEU A 89 8.07 6.10 0.18
CA LEU A 89 8.87 5.33 1.13
C LEU A 89 9.23 3.95 0.57
N TRP A 90 10.30 3.38 1.10
CA TRP A 90 10.70 2.01 0.84
C TRP A 90 11.35 1.41 2.08
N GLY A 91 11.45 0.09 2.13
CA GLY A 91 12.11 -0.57 3.24
C GLY A 91 12.32 -2.06 3.01
N LYS A 92 12.89 -2.69 4.04
CA LYS A 92 13.08 -4.14 4.10
C LYS A 92 12.72 -4.67 5.49
N LEU A 93 12.07 -5.83 5.52
CA LEU A 93 11.66 -6.51 6.74
C LEU A 93 12.27 -7.91 6.75
N ASN A 94 13.02 -8.22 7.79
CA ASN A 94 13.49 -9.57 8.05
C ASN A 94 12.37 -10.35 8.74
N ARG A 95 12.25 -11.64 8.42
CA ARG A 95 11.42 -12.55 9.20
C ARG A 95 11.99 -12.66 10.61
N VAL A 96 11.10 -12.59 11.61
CA VAL A 96 11.41 -12.78 13.04
C VAL A 96 10.87 -14.12 13.55
#